data_AF-A0A379DB68-F1
#
_entry.id   AF-A0A379DB68-F1
#
_cell.length_a   1.000
_cell.length_b   1.000
_cell.length_c   1.000
_cell.angle_alpha   90.00
_cell.angle_beta   90.00
_cell.angle_gamma   90.00
#
_symmetry.space_group_name_H-M   'P 1'
#
loop_
_entity.id
_entity.type
_entity.pdbx_description
1 polymer ?
#
loop_
_entity_poly.entity_id
_entity_poly.type
_entity_poly.pdbx_seq_one_letter_code
_entity_poly.pdbx_strand_id
1 'polypeptide(L)' 'MSSKLASMTNKSSRADFEEICAVLEKELGEEMLYKIVKNFDDSTVTMATFEKFYFRTSSYANLTILFTERKDM' A
#
# COMPACT_ATOMS: atom_id res chain seq x y z
N MET A 1 -16.49 1.25 -12.71
CA MET A 1 -15.08 1.65 -12.51
C MET A 1 -14.21 0.44 -12.81
N SER A 2 -13.27 0.53 -13.74
CA SER A 2 -12.27 -0.52 -13.97
C SER A 2 -11.04 -0.23 -13.10
N SER A 3 -10.71 -1.14 -12.20
CA SER A 3 -9.43 -1.11 -11.48
C SER A 3 -8.35 -1.67 -12.41
N LYS A 4 -7.22 -0.96 -12.52
CA LYS A 4 -6.07 -1.40 -13.30
C LYS A 4 -4.98 -1.85 -12.34
N LEU A 5 -4.61 -3.13 -12.40
CA LEU A 5 -3.50 -3.64 -11.60
C LEU A 5 -2.19 -3.26 -12.27
N ALA A 6 -1.34 -2.52 -11.56
CA ALA A 6 0.06 -2.36 -11.90
C ALA A 6 0.87 -3.19 -10.90
N SER A 7 1.65 -4.16 -11.40
CA SER A 7 2.57 -4.95 -10.58
C SER A 7 4.01 -4.53 -10.88
N MET A 8 4.78 -4.30 -9.82
CA MET A 8 6.22 -4.08 -9.88
C MET A 8 6.88 -5.03 -8.88
N THR A 9 7.85 -5.81 -9.36
CA THR A 9 8.67 -6.69 -8.52
C THR A 9 10.06 -6.09 -8.42
N ASN A 10 10.41 -5.54 -7.26
CA ASN A 10 11.76 -5.08 -6.94
C ASN A 10 12.24 -5.82 -5.68
N LYS A 11 13.56 -5.88 -5.45
CA LYS A 11 14.11 -6.25 -4.14
C LYS A 11 13.80 -5.11 -3.18
N SER A 12 12.60 -5.14 -2.60
CA SER A 12 12.12 -4.14 -1.65
C SER A 12 12.17 -4.69 -0.24
N SER A 13 12.61 -3.86 0.70
CA SER A 13 12.62 -4.18 2.12
C SER A 13 11.32 -3.76 2.80
N ARG A 14 11.10 -4.23 4.03
CA ARG A 14 10.04 -3.71 4.90
C ARG A 14 10.15 -2.19 5.08
N ALA A 15 11.38 -1.69 5.20
CA ALA A 15 11.62 -0.26 5.41
C ALA A 15 11.09 0.55 4.22
N ASP A 16 11.28 0.04 3.00
CA ASP A 16 10.78 0.69 1.77
C ASP A 16 9.24 0.77 1.77
N PHE A 17 8.56 -0.29 2.24
CA PHE A 17 7.10 -0.28 2.36
C PHE A 17 6.61 0.79 3.35
N GLU A 18 7.25 0.87 4.53
CA GLU A 18 6.89 1.88 5.52
C GLU A 18 7.23 3.30 5.05
N GLU A 19 8.34 3.48 4.31
CA GLU A 19 8.69 4.76 3.69
C GLU A 19 7.64 5.21 2.66
N ILE A 20 7.18 4.30 1.80
CA ILE A 20 6.10 4.61 0.84
C ILE A 20 4.83 5.02 1.60
N CYS A 21 4.43 4.29 2.63
CA CYS A 21 3.27 4.65 3.44
C CYS A 21 3.41 6.05 4.05
N ALA A 22 4.57 6.37 4.62
CA ALA A 22 4.85 7.68 5.19
C ALA A 22 4.81 8.82 4.15
N VAL A 23 5.32 8.58 2.94
CA VAL A 23 5.25 9.56 1.84
C VAL A 23 3.81 9.81 1.40
N LEU A 24 2.98 8.77 1.31
CA LEU A 24 1.57 8.91 0.94
C LEU A 24 0.79 9.74 1.97
N GLU A 25 1.00 9.49 3.26
CA GLU A 25 0.34 10.26 4.32
C GLU A 25 0.83 11.71 4.36
N LYS A 26 2.15 11.92 4.32
CA LYS A 26 2.76 13.24 4.54
C LYS A 26 2.71 14.15 3.33
N GLU A 27 3.11 13.64 2.18
CA GLU A 27 3.33 14.47 0.98
C GLU A 27 2.08 14.52 0.10
N LEU A 28 1.32 13.43 0.05
CA LEU A 28 0.07 13.39 -0.72
C LEU A 28 -1.16 13.71 0.13
N GLY A 29 -1.06 13.74 1.46
CA GLY A 29 -2.22 13.98 2.33
C GLY A 29 -3.30 12.91 2.13
N GLU A 30 -2.89 11.70 1.78
CA GLU A 30 -3.78 10.55 1.63
C GLU A 30 -4.11 10.03 3.04
N GLU A 31 -5.36 9.62 3.25
CA GLU A 31 -5.78 8.98 4.49
C GLU A 31 -5.59 7.47 4.37
N MET A 32 -4.82 6.87 5.28
CA MET A 32 -4.74 5.42 5.40
C MET A 32 -6.03 4.89 6.04
N LEU A 33 -6.88 4.26 5.23
CA LEU A 33 -8.15 3.71 5.69
C LEU A 33 -7.95 2.49 6.60
N TYR A 34 -7.01 1.62 6.23
CA TYR A 34 -6.67 0.45 7.04
C TYR A 34 -5.32 -0.16 6.64
N LYS A 35 -4.68 -0.78 7.63
CA LYS A 35 -3.50 -1.64 7.48
C LYS A 35 -3.81 -3.03 8.03
N ILE A 36 -3.71 -4.05 7.17
CA ILE A 36 -3.93 -5.45 7.54
C ILE A 36 -2.60 -6.19 7.43
N VAL A 37 -2.24 -6.90 8.49
CA VAL A 37 -1.08 -7.81 8.51
C VAL A 37 -1.60 -9.23 8.69
N LYS A 38 -1.23 -10.12 7.77
CA LYS A 38 -1.56 -11.54 7.83
C LYS A 38 -0.29 -12.36 7.76
N ASN A 39 -0.07 -13.15 8.79
CA ASN A 39 1.04 -14.09 8.86
C ASN A 39 0.58 -15.47 8.38
N PHE A 40 1.39 -16.08 7.55
CA PHE A 40 1.34 -17.48 7.13
C PHE A 40 2.61 -18.18 7.62
N ASP A 41 2.67 -19.50 7.47
CA ASP A 41 3.77 -20.30 8.02
C ASP A 41 5.14 -19.84 7.49
N ASP A 42 5.21 -19.52 6.21
CA ASP A 42 6.42 -19.17 5.45
C ASP A 42 6.50 -17.69 5.04
N SER A 43 5.45 -16.91 5.28
CA SER A 43 5.33 -15.57 4.70
C SER A 43 4.49 -14.62 5.55
N THR A 44 4.79 -13.33 5.44
CA THR A 44 3.98 -12.26 6.02
C THR A 44 3.48 -11.37 4.89
N VAL A 45 2.18 -11.18 4.82
CA VAL A 45 1.52 -10.28 3.87
C VAL A 45 1.01 -9.07 4.62
N THR A 46 1.41 -7.89 4.19
CA THR A 46 0.94 -6.60 4.69
C THR A 46 0.24 -5.86 3.57
N MET A 47 -0.96 -5.36 3.88
CA MET A 47 -1.75 -4.57 2.96
C MET A 47 -2.06 -3.23 3.61
N ALA A 48 -1.83 -2.13 2.89
CA ALA A 48 -2.26 -0.80 3.29
C ALA A 48 -3.13 -0.21 2.17
N THR A 49 -4.29 0.33 2.53
CA THR A 49 -5.18 1.02 1.60
C THR A 49 -5.28 2.47 1.98
N PHE A 50 -5.04 3.34 0.99
CA PHE A 50 -5.09 4.78 1.08
C PHE A 50 -6.24 5.32 0.23
N GLU A 51 -6.79 6.43 0.66
CA GLU A 51 -7.79 7.18 -0.08
C GLU A 51 -7.48 8.68 -0.05
N LYS A 52 -7.71 9.34 -1.17
CA LYS A 52 -7.71 10.79 -1.25
C LYS A 52 -8.89 11.32 -2.02
N PHE A 53 -9.49 12.34 -1.44
CA PHE A 53 -10.51 13.12 -2.08
C PHE A 53 -9.91 14.26 -2.90
N TYR A 54 -10.25 14.31 -4.18
CA TYR A 54 -9.90 15.39 -5.09
C TYR A 54 -11.06 16.37 -5.21
N PHE A 55 -11.00 17.45 -4.44
CA PHE A 55 -12.04 18.50 -4.41
C PHE A 55 -12.38 19.05 -5.80
N ARG A 56 -11.38 19.21 -6.69
CA ARG A 56 -11.58 19.80 -8.02
C ARG A 56 -12.56 19.00 -8.88
N THR A 57 -12.57 17.68 -8.73
CA THR A 57 -13.36 16.75 -9.54
C THR A 57 -14.43 16.02 -8.72
N SER A 58 -14.55 16.34 -7.43
CA SER A 58 -15.42 15.64 -6.47
C SER A 58 -15.29 14.12 -6.57
N SER A 59 -14.06 13.63 -6.66
CA SER A 59 -13.76 12.21 -6.89
C SER A 59 -12.78 11.67 -5.87
N TYR A 60 -12.94 10.39 -5.52
CA TYR A 60 -11.98 9.66 -4.69
C TYR A 60 -11.00 8.89 -5.58
N ALA A 61 -9.74 8.85 -5.18
CA ALA A 61 -8.78 7.89 -5.70
C ALA A 61 -8.29 7.01 -4.56
N ASN A 62 -8.23 5.71 -4.82
CA ASN A 62 -7.86 4.73 -3.82
C ASN A 62 -6.61 3.99 -4.31
N LEU A 63 -5.65 3.80 -3.42
CA LEU A 63 -4.41 3.08 -3.67
C LEU A 63 -4.27 1.97 -2.64
N THR A 64 -4.18 0.73 -3.09
CA THR A 64 -3.87 -0.42 -2.23
C THR A 64 -2.46 -0.91 -2.55
N ILE A 65 -1.64 -0.99 -1.51
CA ILE A 65 -0.27 -1.51 -1.57
C ILE A 65 -0.25 -2.86 -0.86
N LEU A 66 0.27 -3.86 -1.55
CA LEU A 66 0.51 -5.20 -1.00
C LEU A 66 2.02 -5.44 -0.91
N PHE A 67 2.48 -5.83 0.26
CA PHE A 67 3.86 -6.20 0.52
C PHE A 67 3.92 -7.60 1.12
N THR A 68 4.71 -8.46 0.51
CA THR A 68 4.85 -9.86 0.93
C THR A 68 6.31 -10.15 1.23
N GLU A 69 6.59 -10.53 2.47
CA GLU A 69 7.88 -11.05 2.91
C GLU A 69 7.80 -12.56 2.98
N ARG A 70 8.85 -13.24 2.52
CA ARG A 70 9.04 -14.67 2.77
C ARG A 70 10.16 -14.83 3.79
N LYS A 71 10.02 -15.78 4.70
CA LYS A 71 11.15 -16.21 5.52
C LYS A 71 12.15 -16.87 4.57
N ASP A 72 13.39 -16.39 4.55
CA ASP A 72 14.46 -17.10 3.84
C ASP A 72 14.50 -18.54 4.37
N MET A 73 14.36 -19.51 3.46
CA MET A 73 14.46 -20.94 3.76
C MET A 73 15.90 -21.35 4.02
#